data_AF-A0A946S283-F1
#
_entry.id   AF-A0A946S283-F1
#
_cell.length_a   1.000
_cell.length_b   1.000
_cell.length_c   1.000
_cell.angle_alpha   90.00
_cell.angle_beta   90.00
_cell.angle_gamma   90.00
#
_symmetry.space_group_name_H-M   'P 1'
#
loop_
_entity.id
_entity.type
_entity.pdbx_description
1 polymer ?
#
loop_
_entity_poly.entity_id
_entity_poly.type
_entity_poly.pdbx_seq_one_letter_code
_entity_poly.pdbx_strand_id
1 'polypeptide(L)'
;MNDIFASYMQCGQEYAQCGSGMGCGLSAANEVVKHEFRQKGNPTSGISTTPHLVRAKVYATREGEYPSGHIFKIDRTKFSLYGVTEYIVSEIVPFPSIPEDEEIIIVASDFGPIPDEVITSIDYFTF
;
A
#
# COMPACT_ATOMS: atom_id res chain seq x y z
N MET A 1 18.94 5.37 0.48
CA MET A 1 18.44 6.22 1.59
C MET A 1 16.91 6.12 1.53
N ASN A 2 16.21 5.19 2.18
CA ASN A 2 16.56 4.18 3.18
C ASN A 2 16.29 2.78 2.60
N ASP A 3 17.21 1.85 2.76
CA ASP A 3 17.09 0.48 2.24
C ASP A 3 16.20 -0.38 3.17
N ILE A 4 15.15 0.20 3.74
CA ILE A 4 14.20 -0.45 4.65
C ILE A 4 12.81 0.18 4.55
N PHE A 5 11.76 -0.65 4.65
CA PHE A 5 10.37 -0.23 4.81
C PHE A 5 10.04 -0.04 6.29
N ALA A 6 10.57 1.03 6.89
CA ALA A 6 10.31 1.40 8.27
C ALA A 6 10.59 2.89 8.50
N SER A 7 9.86 3.50 9.42
CA SER A 7 10.14 4.87 9.88
C SER A 7 10.07 5.04 11.38
N TYR A 8 10.79 6.06 11.83
CA TYR A 8 10.64 6.62 13.17
C TYR A 8 9.45 7.58 13.19
N MET A 9 8.70 7.53 14.28
CA MET A 9 7.77 8.59 14.64
C MET A 9 8.56 9.84 15.07
N GLN A 10 8.14 11.02 14.59
CA GLN A 10 8.65 12.30 15.10
C GLN A 10 7.50 13.12 15.68
N CYS A 11 7.67 13.60 16.91
CA CYS A 11 6.71 14.51 17.53
C CYS A 11 6.49 15.75 16.66
N GLY A 12 5.23 16.19 16.55
CA GLY A 12 4.85 17.33 15.72
C GLY A 12 4.59 17.00 14.25
N GLN A 13 4.73 15.73 13.84
CA GLN A 13 4.21 15.28 12.56
C GLN A 13 2.68 15.20 12.60
N GLU A 14 2.01 15.64 11.53
CA GLU A 14 0.55 15.73 11.44
C GLU A 14 -0.17 14.39 11.70
N TYR A 15 0.44 13.27 11.30
CA TYR A 15 -0.10 11.92 11.45
C TYR A 15 0.32 11.25 12.78
N ALA A 16 1.21 11.89 13.55
CA ALA A 16 1.66 11.42 14.86
C ALA A 16 0.66 11.80 15.97
N GLN A 17 -0.59 11.38 15.81
CA GLN A 17 -1.71 11.68 16.73
C GLN A 17 -2.06 10.49 17.61
N CYS A 18 -2.61 10.75 18.80
CA CYS A 18 -3.14 9.71 19.67
C CYS A 18 -4.22 8.89 18.93
N GLY A 19 -4.08 7.57 18.91
CA GLY A 19 -5.02 6.67 18.24
C GLY A 19 -4.78 6.46 16.74
N SER A 20 -3.71 7.02 16.17
CA SER A 20 -3.31 6.80 14.76
C SER A 20 -2.79 5.38 14.45
N GLY A 21 -2.48 4.59 15.48
CA GLY A 21 -1.79 3.29 15.33
C GLY A 21 -0.26 3.40 15.36
N MET A 22 0.32 4.60 15.40
CA MET A 22 1.77 4.78 15.50
C MET A 22 2.34 4.35 16.85
N GLY A 23 3.56 3.80 16.82
CA GLY A 23 4.33 3.41 17.98
C GLY A 23 5.68 4.14 18.09
N CYS A 24 6.28 4.07 19.28
CA CYS A 24 7.63 4.59 19.51
C CYS A 24 8.70 3.71 18.84
N GLY A 25 9.72 4.33 18.24
CA GLY A 25 10.84 3.63 17.61
C GLY A 25 10.71 3.44 16.10
N LEU A 26 11.65 2.68 15.52
CA LEU A 26 11.68 2.34 14.10
C LEU A 26 10.77 1.14 13.86
N SER A 27 9.75 1.28 13.00
CA SER A 27 8.87 0.15 12.67
C SER A 27 8.25 0.27 11.29
N ALA A 28 7.89 -0.87 10.70
CA ALA A 28 7.10 -0.93 9.47
C ALA A 28 5.67 -0.42 9.70
N ALA A 29 5.09 -0.65 10.88
CA ALA A 29 3.78 -0.12 11.25
C ALA A 29 3.73 1.42 11.15
N ASN A 30 4.78 2.11 11.63
CA ASN A 30 4.90 3.56 11.46
C ASN A 30 4.98 3.97 9.99
N GLU A 31 5.65 3.17 9.14
CA GLU A 31 5.71 3.45 7.70
C GLU A 31 4.36 3.21 7.01
N VAL A 32 3.60 2.18 7.42
CA VAL A 32 2.23 1.95 6.94
C VAL A 32 1.33 3.12 7.29
N VAL A 33 1.32 3.57 8.55
CA VAL A 33 0.54 4.75 8.97
C VAL A 33 0.98 5.97 8.16
N LYS A 34 2.29 6.20 8.02
CA LYS A 34 2.81 7.31 7.24
C LYS A 34 2.43 7.24 5.75
N HIS A 35 2.43 6.04 5.17
CA HIS A 35 2.05 5.79 3.78
C HIS A 35 0.58 6.14 3.54
N GLU A 36 -0.29 5.63 4.42
CA GLU A 36 -1.74 5.82 4.35
C GLU A 36 -2.13 7.30 4.54
N PHE A 37 -1.57 7.98 5.55
CA PHE A 37 -1.86 9.41 5.79
C PHE A 37 -1.25 10.36 4.76
N ARG A 38 -0.21 9.96 4.02
CA ARG A 38 0.49 10.84 3.05
C ARG A 38 0.32 10.38 1.62
N GLN A 39 -0.94 10.18 1.20
CA GLN A 39 -1.33 9.89 -0.19
C GLN A 39 -0.73 10.86 -1.25
N LYS A 40 -0.27 12.06 -0.85
CA LYS A 40 0.46 13.02 -1.69
C LYS A 40 1.98 12.97 -1.49
N GLY A 41 2.64 12.02 -2.16
CA GLY A 41 3.91 12.34 -2.84
C GLY A 41 5.23 12.05 -2.12
N ASN A 42 5.28 11.20 -1.08
CA ASN A 42 6.56 10.64 -0.65
C ASN A 42 6.71 9.22 -1.22
N PRO A 43 7.73 8.96 -2.06
CA PRO A 43 7.97 7.62 -2.57
C PRO A 43 8.34 6.70 -1.41
N THR A 44 7.49 5.70 -1.16
CA THR A 44 7.86 4.54 -0.35
C THR A 44 8.04 3.36 -1.29
N SER A 45 8.73 2.32 -0.84
CA SER A 45 8.82 1.04 -1.57
C SER A 45 7.53 0.22 -1.52
N GLY A 46 6.52 0.66 -0.77
CA GLY A 46 5.23 0.00 -0.67
C GLY A 46 4.30 0.35 -1.83
N ILE A 47 3.52 -0.63 -2.27
CA ILE A 47 2.47 -0.48 -3.28
C ILE A 47 1.13 -0.76 -2.62
N SER A 48 0.23 0.21 -2.65
CA SER A 48 -1.16 0.04 -2.22
C SER A 48 -1.93 -0.85 -3.19
N THR A 49 -2.62 -1.85 -2.64
CA THR A 49 -3.48 -2.76 -3.40
C THR A 49 -4.82 -2.94 -2.69
N THR A 50 -5.81 -3.45 -3.41
CA THR A 50 -7.15 -3.73 -2.89
C THR A 50 -7.65 -5.08 -3.41
N PRO A 51 -8.36 -5.88 -2.60
CA PRO A 51 -9.03 -7.09 -3.06
C PRO A 51 -10.27 -6.78 -3.93
N HIS A 52 -10.74 -5.53 -3.95
CA HIS A 52 -11.98 -5.15 -4.60
C HIS A 52 -11.74 -4.62 -6.03
N LEU A 53 -12.18 -5.39 -7.02
CA LEU A 53 -12.07 -5.02 -8.43
C LEU A 53 -12.70 -3.65 -8.75
N VAL A 54 -13.81 -3.31 -8.09
CA VAL A 54 -14.48 -2.01 -8.28
C VAL A 54 -13.58 -0.85 -7.84
N ARG A 55 -12.91 -0.99 -6.69
CA ARG A 55 -11.98 0.02 -6.17
C ARG A 55 -10.72 0.11 -7.03
N ALA A 56 -10.17 -1.02 -7.46
CA ALA A 56 -9.05 -1.06 -8.40
C ALA A 56 -9.36 -0.30 -9.71
N LYS A 57 -10.58 -0.43 -10.25
CA LYS A 57 -11.02 0.34 -11.42
C LYS A 57 -11.07 1.84 -11.17
N VAL A 58 -11.61 2.26 -10.03
CA VAL A 58 -11.67 3.69 -9.63
C VAL A 58 -10.26 4.28 -9.60
N TYR A 59 -9.29 3.57 -9.03
CA TYR A 59 -7.91 4.04 -8.98
C TYR A 59 -7.23 4.03 -10.35
N ALA A 60 -7.41 2.96 -11.13
CA ALA A 60 -6.80 2.84 -12.45
C ALA A 60 -7.27 3.92 -13.44
N THR A 61 -8.45 4.51 -13.22
CA THR A 61 -8.96 5.63 -14.03
C THR A 61 -8.83 7.00 -13.38
N ARG A 62 -8.17 7.08 -12.21
CA ARG A 62 -8.05 8.30 -11.41
C ARG A 62 -9.43 8.93 -11.18
N GLU A 63 -10.31 8.14 -10.60
CA GLU A 63 -11.70 8.55 -10.28
C GLU A 63 -12.51 8.97 -11.51
N GLY A 64 -12.20 8.38 -12.67
CA GLY A 64 -12.89 8.66 -13.94
C GLY A 64 -12.29 9.79 -14.77
N GLU A 65 -11.14 10.35 -14.38
CA GLU A 65 -10.39 11.31 -15.22
C GLU A 65 -9.92 10.66 -16.54
N TYR A 66 -9.67 9.35 -16.54
CA TYR A 66 -9.27 8.59 -17.72
C TYR A 66 -10.34 7.57 -18.13
N PRO A 67 -10.58 7.36 -19.43
CA PRO A 67 -11.60 6.43 -19.92
C PRO A 67 -11.18 4.96 -19.83
N SER A 68 -9.92 4.69 -19.47
CA SER A 68 -9.33 3.35 -19.49
C SER A 68 -8.21 3.24 -18.46
N GLY A 69 -7.81 2.01 -18.13
CA GLY A 69 -6.73 1.73 -17.20
C GLY A 69 -6.28 0.28 -17.25
N HIS A 70 -5.27 -0.03 -16.43
CA HIS A 70 -4.75 -1.39 -16.25
C HIS A 70 -5.03 -1.87 -14.83
N ILE A 71 -5.35 -3.15 -14.69
CA ILE A 71 -5.50 -3.82 -13.40
C ILE A 71 -4.53 -4.99 -13.36
N PHE A 72 -3.63 -4.95 -12.40
CA PHE A 72 -2.72 -6.04 -12.10
C PHE A 72 -3.39 -6.95 -11.08
N LYS A 73 -3.61 -8.21 -11.45
CA LYS A 73 -4.07 -9.24 -10.52
C LYS A 73 -2.85 -9.94 -9.95
N ILE A 74 -2.80 -10.04 -8.62
CA ILE A 74 -1.68 -10.64 -7.89
C ILE A 74 -2.16 -11.82 -7.05
N ASP A 75 -1.29 -12.81 -6.87
CA ASP A 75 -1.56 -14.00 -6.09
C ASP A 75 -0.79 -13.97 -4.76
N ARG A 76 -1.53 -13.72 -3.68
CA ARG A 76 -1.00 -13.63 -2.32
C ARG A 76 -0.33 -14.92 -1.85
N THR A 77 -0.74 -16.07 -2.39
CA THR A 77 -0.14 -17.37 -2.00
C THR A 77 1.33 -17.48 -2.45
N LYS A 78 1.75 -16.64 -3.40
CA LYS A 78 3.13 -16.60 -3.91
C LYS A 78 4.03 -15.65 -3.14
N PHE A 79 3.50 -14.79 -2.28
CA PHE A 79 4.28 -13.72 -1.65
C PHE A 79 5.45 -14.25 -0.81
N SER A 80 5.22 -15.25 0.03
CA SER A 80 6.28 -15.88 0.83
C SER A 80 7.36 -16.54 -0.02
N LEU A 81 7.02 -17.03 -1.22
CA LEU A 81 7.98 -17.69 -2.11
C LEU A 81 8.90 -16.68 -2.80
N TYR A 82 8.36 -15.52 -3.17
CA TYR A 82 9.08 -14.49 -3.92
C TYR A 82 9.53 -13.29 -3.05
N GLY A 83 9.50 -13.45 -1.72
CA GLY A 83 9.99 -12.41 -0.82
C GLY A 83 9.18 -11.11 -0.88
N VAL A 84 7.86 -11.22 -0.92
CA VAL A 84 6.94 -10.09 -0.79
C VAL A 84 6.30 -10.14 0.60
N THR A 85 6.31 -9.01 1.29
CA THR A 85 5.62 -8.83 2.58
C THR A 85 4.36 -8.02 2.36
N GLU A 86 3.27 -8.41 2.98
CA GLU A 86 2.01 -7.67 2.98
C GLU A 86 1.73 -7.06 4.35
N TYR A 87 1.14 -5.87 4.34
CA TYR A 87 0.65 -5.16 5.52
C TYR A 87 -0.83 -4.85 5.30
N ILE A 88 -1.69 -5.47 6.11
CA ILE A 88 -3.13 -5.20 6.09
C ILE A 88 -3.35 -3.90 6.84
N VAL A 89 -3.76 -2.84 6.13
CA VAL A 89 -3.81 -1.49 6.70
C VAL A 89 -4.79 -1.41 7.86
N SER A 90 -5.94 -2.08 7.77
CA SER A 90 -6.94 -2.11 8.85
C SER A 90 -6.49 -2.82 10.13
N GLU A 91 -5.44 -3.65 10.08
CA GLU A 91 -4.85 -4.27 11.28
C GLU A 91 -3.87 -3.34 12.00
N ILE A 92 -3.40 -2.29 11.32
CA ILE A 92 -2.35 -1.39 11.80
C ILE A 92 -2.89 0.01 12.09
N VAL A 93 -3.73 0.52 11.19
CA VAL A 93 -4.34 1.85 11.24
C VAL A 93 -5.78 1.68 11.75
N PRO A 94 -6.12 2.16 12.97
CA PRO A 94 -7.46 1.96 13.55
C PRO A 94 -8.58 2.63 12.75
N PHE A 95 -8.27 3.72 12.04
CA PHE A 95 -9.21 4.49 11.24
C PHE A 95 -8.61 4.81 9.86
N PRO A 96 -8.59 3.84 8.93
CA PRO A 96 -8.08 4.08 7.58
C PRO A 96 -8.87 5.17 6.86
N SER A 97 -8.24 5.93 5.98
CA SER A 97 -8.83 7.05 5.22
C SER A 97 -9.99 6.59 4.34
N ILE A 98 -9.88 5.39 3.76
CA ILE A 98 -10.93 4.76 2.95
C ILE A 98 -11.04 3.29 3.37
N PRO A 99 -11.83 2.98 4.42
CA PRO A 99 -11.96 1.61 4.94
C PRO A 99 -12.48 0.62 3.90
N GLU A 100 -13.29 1.07 2.93
CA GLU A 100 -13.87 0.25 1.87
C GLU A 100 -12.84 -0.22 0.84
N ASP A 101 -11.61 0.30 0.87
CA ASP A 101 -10.53 -0.22 0.04
C ASP A 101 -10.03 -1.57 0.50
N GLU A 102 -10.19 -1.90 1.79
CA GLU A 102 -9.50 -3.02 2.42
C GLU A 102 -8.02 -3.03 2.01
N GLU A 103 -7.37 -1.87 2.16
CA GLU A 103 -6.04 -1.63 1.62
C GLU A 103 -5.02 -2.64 2.17
N ILE A 104 -4.25 -3.22 1.25
CA ILE A 104 -3.10 -4.08 1.54
C ILE A 104 -1.89 -3.44 0.89
N ILE A 105 -0.91 -3.05 1.69
CA ILE A 105 0.37 -2.53 1.19
C ILE A 105 1.32 -3.71 1.01
N ILE A 106 1.84 -3.89 -0.19
CA ILE A 106 2.84 -4.92 -0.50
C ILE A 106 4.23 -4.30 -0.68
N VAL A 107 5.26 -5.02 -0.25
CA VAL A 107 6.65 -4.56 -0.29
C VAL A 107 7.56 -5.72 -0.68
N ALA A 108 8.42 -5.52 -1.69
CA ALA A 108 9.48 -6.48 -2.00
C ALA A 108 10.55 -6.47 -0.90
N SER A 109 11.13 -7.64 -0.61
CA SER A 109 12.16 -7.80 0.44
C SER A 109 13.43 -7.00 0.22
N ASP A 110 13.75 -6.65 -1.04
CA ASP A 110 14.86 -5.79 -1.44
C ASP A 110 14.45 -4.32 -1.62
N PHE A 111 13.18 -3.99 -1.33
CA PHE A 111 12.57 -2.68 -1.53
C PHE A 111 12.58 -2.19 -2.99
N GLY A 112 12.81 -3.12 -3.93
CA GLY A 112 12.76 -2.91 -5.36
C GLY A 112 11.38 -3.19 -5.97
N PRO A 113 11.32 -3.45 -7.28
CA PRO A 113 10.10 -3.86 -7.96
C PRO A 113 9.51 -5.14 -7.36
N ILE A 114 8.18 -5.22 -7.33
CA ILE A 114 7.50 -6.48 -6.99
C ILE A 114 7.81 -7.52 -8.08
N PRO A 115 8.21 -8.75 -7.74
CA PRO A 115 8.52 -9.80 -8.72
C PRO A 115 7.33 -10.13 -9.62
N ASP A 116 7.56 -10.22 -10.94
CA ASP A 116 6.51 -10.48 -11.92
C ASP A 116 5.79 -11.82 -11.68
N GLU A 117 6.45 -12.78 -11.04
CA GLU A 117 5.89 -14.10 -10.75
C GLU A 117 4.66 -14.07 -9.83
N VAL A 118 4.49 -13.01 -9.03
CA VAL A 118 3.29 -12.82 -8.20
C VAL A 118 2.11 -12.29 -9.00
N ILE A 119 2.34 -11.72 -10.19
CA ILE A 119 1.30 -11.23 -11.09
C ILE A 119 0.71 -12.42 -11.86
N THR A 120 -0.62 -12.55 -11.81
CA THR A 120 -1.34 -13.63 -12.50
C THR A 120 -1.97 -13.17 -13.81
N SER A 121 -2.40 -11.91 -13.90
CA SER A 121 -2.82 -11.28 -15.14
C SER A 121 -2.71 -9.77 -15.09
N ILE A 122 -2.68 -9.16 -16.27
CA ILE A 122 -2.80 -7.73 -16.45
C ILE A 122 -4.00 -7.52 -17.37
N ASP A 123 -5.04 -6.91 -16.84
CA ASP A 123 -6.27 -6.66 -17.58
C ASP A 123 -6.30 -5.19 -18.01
N TYR A 124 -6.37 -4.93 -19.31
CA TYR A 124 -6.73 -3.62 -19.84
C TYR A 124 -8.25 -3.51 -19.91
N PHE A 125 -8.80 -2.37 -19.50
CA PHE A 125 -10.22 -2.11 -19.60
C PHE A 125 -10.50 -0.68 -20.08
N THR A 126 -11.65 -0.51 -20.71
CA THR A 126 -12.22 0.78 -21.12
C THR A 126 -13.65 0.86 -20.59
N PHE A 127 -14.08 2.07 -20.23
CA PHE A 127 -15.48 2.37 -19.97
C PHE A 127 -16.21 2.71 -21.27
#